data_AF-A0A942FU32-F1
#
_entry.id   AF-A0A942FU32-F1
#
_cell.length_a   1.000
_cell.length_b   1.000
_cell.length_c   1.000
_cell.angle_alpha   90.00
_cell.angle_beta   90.00
_cell.angle_gamma   90.00
#
_symmetry.space_group_name_H-M   'P 1'
#
loop_
_entity.id
_entity.type
_entity.pdbx_description
1 polymer ?
#
loop_
_entity_poly.entity_id
_entity_poly.type
_entity_poly.pdbx_seq_one_letter_code
_entity_poly.pdbx_strand_id
1 'polypeptide(L)' 'MARLKHAVRVAEPDLNQITIPGVQPVSLGERLQFQAGLPMQPRRIQKPLDIGFWDPMRDQLQLF' A
#
# COMPACT_ATOMS: atom_id res chain seq x y z
N MET A 1 -11.86 -29.71 1.10
CA MET A 1 -11.76 -28.37 1.71
C MET A 1 -11.91 -27.32 0.62
N ALA A 2 -13.12 -26.88 0.29
CA ALA A 2 -13.37 -25.94 -0.81
C ALA A 2 -13.06 -24.50 -0.37
N ARG A 3 -12.18 -23.79 -1.09
CA ARG A 3 -11.93 -22.36 -0.86
C ARG A 3 -13.20 -21.56 -1.16
N LEU A 4 -13.80 -20.98 -0.13
CA LEU A 4 -14.84 -19.97 -0.26
C LEU A 4 -14.27 -18.75 -0.98
N LYS A 5 -14.68 -18.56 -2.24
CA LYS A 5 -14.38 -17.37 -3.04
C LYS A 5 -15.13 -16.22 -2.38
N HIS A 6 -14.41 -15.36 -1.65
CA HIS A 6 -15.02 -14.17 -1.08
C HIS A 6 -15.43 -13.25 -2.25
N ALA A 7 -16.72 -12.93 -2.32
CA ALA A 7 -17.20 -11.95 -3.27
C ALA A 7 -16.45 -10.64 -3.05
N VAL A 8 -15.82 -10.11 -4.10
CA VAL A 8 -15.14 -8.82 -4.06
C VAL A 8 -16.20 -7.78 -3.74
N ARG A 9 -16.20 -7.27 -2.51
CA ARG A 9 -17.04 -6.13 -2.14
C ARG A 9 -16.42 -4.89 -2.75
N VAL A 10 -17.08 -4.35 -3.77
CA VAL A 10 -16.80 -3.00 -4.26
C VAL A 10 -17.18 -2.06 -3.12
N ALA A 11 -16.22 -1.24 -2.66
CA ALA A 11 -16.48 -0.28 -1.59
C ALA A 11 -17.61 0.68 -2.02
N GLU A 12 -18.52 0.99 -1.09
CA GLU A 12 -19.53 2.02 -1.29
C GLU A 12 -18.83 3.36 -1.58
N PRO A 13 -19.44 4.23 -2.41
CA PRO A 13 -18.87 5.55 -2.71
C PRO A 13 -18.64 6.32 -1.40
N ASP A 14 -17.40 6.71 -1.15
CA ASP A 14 -17.02 7.46 0.05
C ASP A 14 -17.66 8.85 -0.02
N LEU A 15 -18.43 9.21 1.02
CA LEU A 15 -19.07 10.53 1.13
C LEU A 15 -18.06 11.69 1.14
N ASN A 16 -16.80 11.41 1.49
CA ASN A 16 -15.70 12.38 1.45
C ASN A 16 -14.99 12.43 0.10
N GLN A 17 -15.37 11.60 -0.88
CA GLN A 17 -14.81 11.63 -2.21
C GLN A 17 -15.39 12.80 -3.01
N ILE A 18 -14.66 13.91 -3.05
CA ILE A 18 -15.02 15.08 -3.86
C ILE A 18 -14.62 14.81 -5.31
N THR A 19 -15.59 14.74 -6.22
CA THR A 19 -15.33 14.70 -7.67
C THR A 19 -15.05 16.11 -8.17
N ILE A 20 -13.84 16.33 -8.70
CA ILE A 20 -13.49 17.60 -9.36
C ILE A 20 -14.09 17.59 -10.77
N PRO A 21 -14.79 18.67 -11.21
CA PRO A 21 -15.34 18.75 -12.56
C PRO A 21 -14.27 18.50 -13.64
N GLY A 22 -14.58 17.63 -14.60
CA GLY A 22 -13.66 17.26 -15.69
C GLY A 22 -12.57 16.24 -15.30
N VAL A 23 -12.49 15.82 -14.04
CA VAL A 23 -11.55 14.78 -13.59
C VAL A 23 -12.29 13.46 -13.40
N GLN A 24 -11.91 12.46 -14.18
CA GLN A 24 -12.46 11.12 -14.04
C GLN A 24 -11.93 10.46 -12.75
N PRO A 25 -12.80 9.87 -11.91
CA PRO A 25 -12.36 9.12 -10.74
C PRO A 25 -11.53 7.90 -11.12
N VAL A 26 -10.46 7.63 -10.36
CA VAL A 26 -9.65 6.42 -10.52
C VAL A 26 -10.48 5.20 -10.14
N SER A 27 -10.66 4.30 -11.10
CA SER A 27 -11.38 3.04 -10.96
C SER A 27 -10.66 2.06 -10.03
N LEU A 28 -11.40 1.07 -9.54
CA LEU A 28 -10.81 0.00 -8.73
C LEU A 28 -9.72 -0.77 -9.50
N GLY A 29 -9.93 -1.03 -10.79
CA GLY A 29 -8.96 -1.73 -11.63
C GLY A 29 -7.64 -0.98 -11.74
N GLU A 30 -7.69 0.33 -11.97
CA GLU A 30 -6.50 1.18 -12.03
C GLU A 30 -5.76 1.21 -10.69
N ARG A 31 -6.48 1.29 -9.56
CA ARG A 31 -5.88 1.23 -8.21
C ARG A 31 -5.15 -0.09 -7.98
N LEU A 32 -5.76 -1.21 -8.36
CA LEU A 32 -5.17 -2.54 -8.19
C LEU A 32 -3.95 -2.72 -9.10
N GLN A 33 -4.03 -2.27 -10.35
CA GLN A 33 -2.89 -2.32 -11.28
C GLN A 33 -1.71 -1.49 -10.76
N PHE A 34 -1.99 -0.28 -10.26
CA PHE A 34 -0.97 0.56 -9.63
C PHE A 34 -0.33 -0.15 -8.43
N GLN A 35 -1.12 -0.71 -7.51
CA GLN A 35 -0.61 -1.44 -6.35
C GLN A 35 0.22 -2.68 -6.71
N ALA A 36 -0.15 -3.41 -7.77
CA ALA A 36 0.58 -4.58 -8.23
C ALA A 36 1.99 -4.26 -8.75
N GLY A 37 2.21 -3.03 -9.22
CA GLY A 37 3.53 -2.54 -9.65
C GLY A 37 4.40 -1.99 -8.51
N LEU A 38 3.85 -1.80 -7.30
CA LEU A 38 4.61 -1.29 -6.16
C LEU A 38 5.44 -2.40 -5.49
N PRO A 39 6.53 -2.04 -4.80
CA PRO A 39 7.20 -2.96 -3.88
C PRO A 39 6.22 -3.52 -2.85
N MET A 40 6.53 -4.71 -2.32
CA MET A 40 5.75 -5.28 -1.21
C MET A 40 5.70 -4.29 -0.04
N GLN A 41 4.49 -3.93 0.37
CA GLN A 41 4.28 -3.04 1.51
C GLN A 41 4.72 -3.73 2.81
N PRO A 42 5.25 -2.97 3.78
CA PRO A 42 5.66 -3.53 5.06
C PRO A 42 4.45 -4.08 5.82
N ARG A 43 4.62 -5.24 6.47
CA ARG A 43 3.57 -5.90 7.26
C ARG A 43 3.25 -5.17 8.56
N ARG A 44 4.13 -4.28 9.01
CA ARG A 44 4.02 -3.47 10.23
C ARG A 44 4.38 -2.03 9.92
N ILE A 45 3.79 -1.08 10.65
CA ILE A 45 4.19 0.33 10.59
C ILE A 45 5.69 0.41 10.88
N GLN A 46 6.46 0.98 9.96
CA GLN A 46 7.88 1.24 10.19
C GLN A 46 8.00 2.44 11.13
N LYS A 47 8.58 2.23 12.31
CA LYS A 47 8.98 3.35 13.18
C LYS A 47 10.26 3.98 12.64
N PRO A 48 10.53 5.27 12.92
CA PRO A 48 11.82 5.88 12.57
C PRO A 48 13.05 5.11 13.10
N LEU A 49 12.90 4.35 14.18
CA LEU A 49 13.94 3.49 14.76
C LEU A 49 14.07 2.13 14.04
N ASP A 50 13.07 1.72 13.25
CA ASP A 50 13.05 0.43 12.53
C ASP A 50 13.81 0.50 11.18
N ILE A 51 14.31 1.67 10.78
CA ILE A 51 15.17 1.85 9.60
C ILE A 51 16.64 1.84 10.03
N GLY A 52 17.22 0.65 10.18
CA GLY A 52 18.66 0.54 10.39
C GLY A 52 19.43 1.03 9.15
N PHE A 53 20.33 2.00 9.33
CA PHE A 53 21.28 2.37 8.27
C PHE A 53 22.42 1.36 8.29
N TRP A 54 22.59 0.59 7.22
CA TRP A 54 23.72 -0.32 7.06
C TRP A 54 24.98 0.46 6.75
N ASP A 55 25.97 0.41 7.63
CA ASP A 55 27.30 1.01 7.41
C ASP A 55 28.25 -0.05 6.83
N PRO A 56 28.53 -0.02 5.51
CA PRO A 56 29.38 -1.03 4.86
C PRO A 56 30.85 -0.91 5.28
N MET A 57 31.29 0.20 5.87
CA MET A 57 32.66 0.36 6.36
C MET A 57 32.87 -0.28 7.73
N ARG A 58 31.78 -0.50 8.49
CA ARG A 58 31.81 -1.06 9.85
C ARG A 58 31.11 -2.41 9.96
N ASP A 59 30.48 -2.87 8.88
CA ASP A 59 29.72 -4.13 8.83
C ASP A 59 28.62 -4.18 9.93
N GLN A 60 27.95 -3.04 10.16
CA GLN A 60 27.01 -2.89 11.28
C GLN A 60 25.76 -2.10 10.89
N LEU A 61 24.60 -2.51 11.43
CA LEU A 61 23.36 -1.73 11.40
C LEU A 61 23.38 -0.65 12.49
N GLN A 62 23.31 0.62 12.09
CA GLN A 62 23.08 1.73 13.00
C GLN A 62 21.58 1.85 13.26
N LEU A 63 21.18 1.55 14.50
CA LEU A 63 19.84 1.81 15.02
C LEU A 63 19.92 3.12 15.81
N PHE A 64 19.10 4.11 15.44
CA PHE A 64 18.97 5.37 16.19
C PHE A 64 18.23 5.16 17.51
#